data_AF-A0A936DD91-F1
#
_entry.id   AF-A0A936DD91-F1
#
_cell.length_a   1.000
_cell.length_b   1.000
_cell.length_c   1.000
_cell.angle_alpha   90.00
_cell.angle_beta   90.00
_cell.angle_gamma   90.00
#
_symmetry.space_group_name_H-M   'P 1'
#
loop_
_entity.id
_entity.type
_entity.pdbx_description
1 polymer ?
#
loop_
_entity_poly.entity_id
_entity_poly.type
_entity_poly.pdbx_seq_one_letter_code
_entity_poly.pdbx_strand_id
1 'polypeptide(L)'
;MAKGGVKECNSSGYCNVGTGERHRKCAEGSVLRNGKCVPVPSVYSDEGAKTNVNNTSSSMNATEAIGALTPVSYEYKPGYGAPGQRVGVIAQDMEKTPAGAAIVNNTPYGKTLDVGGMASLALAAQAEELQRNKERDAKIAELEAMLQKRNPGCRE
;
A
#
# COMPACT_ATOMS: atom_id res chain seq x y z
N MET A 1 -10.24 -2.63 37.31
CA MET A 1 -8.80 -2.49 37.63
C MET A 1 -8.19 -3.89 37.42
N ALA A 2 -7.15 -4.13 36.63
CA ALA A 2 -5.90 -3.40 36.49
C ALA A 2 -5.31 -3.50 35.07
N LYS A 3 -4.64 -2.41 34.66
CA LYS A 3 -3.75 -2.34 33.50
C LYS A 3 -2.47 -3.12 33.82
N GLY A 4 -2.22 -4.23 33.14
CA GLY A 4 -0.95 -4.96 33.22
C GLY A 4 -0.05 -4.59 32.05
N GLY A 5 0.74 -3.52 32.20
CA GLY A 5 1.74 -3.12 31.20
C GLY A 5 2.86 -4.16 31.10
N VAL A 6 3.27 -4.48 29.86
CA VAL A 6 4.41 -5.34 29.54
C VAL A 6 5.66 -4.72 30.16
N LYS A 7 6.26 -5.38 31.15
CA LYS A 7 7.53 -4.97 31.74
C LYS A 7 8.63 -5.90 31.22
N GLU A 8 9.50 -5.30 30.42
CA GLU A 8 10.84 -5.76 30.02
C GLU A 8 11.00 -7.23 29.57
N CYS A 9 11.35 -7.39 28.29
CA CYS A 9 11.86 -8.65 27.75
C CYS A 9 13.39 -8.69 27.87
N ASN A 10 13.95 -9.81 28.34
CA ASN A 10 15.41 -9.96 28.41
C ASN A 10 16.03 -10.37 27.06
N SER A 11 17.35 -10.23 26.94
CA SER A 11 18.15 -10.56 25.74
C SER A 11 18.13 -12.05 25.35
N SER A 12 17.67 -12.94 26.22
CA SER A 12 17.44 -14.37 25.95
C SER A 12 16.04 -14.65 25.40
N GLY A 13 15.22 -13.62 25.23
CA GLY A 13 13.94 -13.71 24.54
C GLY A 13 12.76 -14.19 25.36
N TYR A 14 12.83 -14.11 26.68
CA TYR A 14 11.69 -14.41 27.54
C TYR A 14 11.06 -13.10 28.03
N CYS A 15 9.75 -12.95 27.82
CA CYS A 15 8.99 -11.81 28.30
C CYS A 15 8.11 -12.27 29.47
N ASN A 16 8.26 -11.66 30.64
CA ASN A 16 7.45 -11.96 31.81
C ASN A 16 6.12 -11.19 31.74
N VAL A 17 5.04 -11.90 31.45
CA VAL A 17 3.69 -11.48 31.84
C VAL A 17 3.44 -12.09 33.22
N GLY A 18 3.09 -11.24 34.20
CA GLY A 18 3.17 -11.51 35.65
C GLY A 18 2.28 -12.63 36.23
N THR A 19 2.03 -13.72 35.51
CA THR A 19 1.25 -14.89 35.92
C THR A 19 2.06 -16.20 35.95
N GLY A 20 3.39 -16.15 35.76
CA GLY A 20 4.27 -17.32 35.98
C GLY A 20 4.27 -18.38 34.85
N GLU A 21 3.58 -18.12 33.74
CA GLU A 21 3.59 -19.02 32.58
C GLU A 21 4.67 -18.60 31.56
N ARG A 22 5.67 -19.48 31.37
CA ARG A 22 6.74 -19.31 30.38
C ARG A 22 6.18 -19.53 28.97
N HIS A 23 5.76 -18.48 28.26
CA HIS A 23 5.38 -18.61 26.85
C HIS A 23 6.62 -18.73 25.95
N ARG A 24 6.66 -19.78 25.11
CA ARG A 24 7.68 -19.98 24.06
C ARG A 24 7.59 -18.83 23.05
N LYS A 25 8.72 -18.21 22.68
CA LYS A 25 8.80 -17.35 21.50
C LYS A 25 8.37 -18.16 20.26
N CYS A 26 7.49 -17.59 19.46
CA CYS A 26 7.18 -18.14 18.14
C CYS A 26 8.40 -18.02 17.22
N ALA A 27 8.50 -18.92 16.23
CA ALA A 27 9.53 -18.82 15.20
C ALA A 27 9.40 -17.50 14.42
N GLU A 28 10.51 -17.04 13.82
CA GLU A 28 10.49 -15.86 12.95
C GLU A 28 9.40 -15.98 11.88
N GLY A 29 8.66 -14.89 11.64
CA GLY A 29 7.49 -14.90 10.77
C GLY A 29 6.20 -15.44 11.41
N SER A 30 6.17 -15.69 12.72
CA SER A 30 4.96 -16.13 13.43
C SER A 30 4.64 -15.27 14.67
N VAL A 31 3.35 -15.09 14.98
CA VAL A 31 2.87 -14.41 16.19
C VAL A 31 2.01 -15.33 17.05
N LEU A 32 1.98 -15.10 18.35
CA LEU A 32 1.12 -15.85 19.27
C LEU A 32 -0.32 -15.32 19.18
N ARG A 33 -1.25 -16.13 18.67
CA ARG A 33 -2.70 -15.89 18.72
C ARG A 33 -3.40 -17.05 19.40
N ASN A 34 -4.16 -16.77 20.46
CA ASN A 34 -4.90 -17.78 21.25
C ASN A 34 -4.02 -18.96 21.70
N GLY A 35 -2.81 -18.67 22.19
CA GLY A 35 -1.87 -19.69 22.68
C GLY A 35 -1.24 -20.57 21.59
N LYS A 36 -1.49 -20.29 20.30
CA LYS A 36 -0.85 -20.97 19.16
C LYS A 36 0.01 -19.98 18.38
N CYS A 37 1.20 -20.42 17.97
CA CYS A 37 1.99 -19.68 17.00
C CYS A 37 1.33 -19.83 15.63
N VAL A 38 0.86 -18.72 15.07
CA VAL A 38 0.31 -18.66 13.72
C VAL A 38 1.29 -17.89 12.85
N PRO A 39 1.55 -18.34 11.61
CA PRO A 39 2.35 -17.56 10.68
C PRO A 39 1.67 -16.21 10.49
N VAL A 40 2.44 -15.13 10.61
CA VAL A 40 2.02 -13.85 10.07
C VAL A 40 2.02 -14.04 8.55
N PRO A 41 0.96 -13.68 7.83
CA PRO A 41 1.07 -13.54 6.38
C PRO A 41 2.11 -12.44 6.12
N SER A 42 3.38 -12.81 6.00
CA SER A 42 4.48 -11.92 5.67
C SER A 42 4.54 -11.79 4.16
N VAL A 43 4.35 -10.57 3.66
CA VAL A 43 4.57 -10.27 2.25
C VAL A 43 6.08 -10.18 2.05
N TYR A 44 6.68 -11.20 1.44
CA TYR A 44 8.09 -11.14 1.05
C TYR A 44 8.28 -10.02 0.02
N SER A 45 8.98 -8.95 0.41
CA SER A 45 9.22 -7.80 -0.47
C SER A 45 10.72 -7.59 -0.78
N ASP A 46 11.57 -8.46 -0.26
CA ASP A 46 13.02 -8.45 -0.50
C ASP A 46 13.34 -8.60 -1.99
N GLU A 47 14.39 -7.92 -2.46
CA GLU A 47 14.83 -8.01 -3.87
C GLU A 47 15.25 -9.43 -4.24
N GLY A 48 15.90 -10.17 -3.33
CA GLY A 48 16.31 -11.57 -3.53
C GLY A 48 15.15 -12.56 -3.58
N ALA A 49 13.96 -12.15 -3.12
CA ALA A 49 12.72 -12.92 -3.26
C ALA A 49 11.99 -12.62 -4.59
N LYS A 50 12.48 -11.70 -5.41
CA LYS A 50 11.85 -11.23 -6.65
C LYS A 50 12.75 -11.49 -7.86
N THR A 51 12.15 -11.59 -9.04
CA THR A 51 12.86 -11.70 -10.32
C THR A 51 12.30 -10.68 -11.30
N ASN A 52 13.05 -10.33 -12.36
CA ASN A 52 12.64 -9.36 -13.39
C ASN A 52 12.25 -7.97 -12.83
N VAL A 53 12.98 -7.51 -11.81
CA VAL A 53 12.77 -6.18 -11.22
C VAL A 53 13.27 -5.11 -12.18
N ASN A 54 12.33 -4.48 -12.89
CA ASN A 54 12.59 -3.43 -13.86
C ASN A 54 11.73 -2.19 -13.51
N ASN A 55 12.08 -1.03 -14.07
CA ASN A 55 11.17 0.11 -14.06
C ASN A 55 9.83 -0.27 -14.72
N THR A 56 8.73 0.24 -14.19
CA THR A 56 7.38 -0.09 -14.64
C THR A 56 7.25 0.04 -16.16
N SER A 57 7.02 -1.08 -16.84
CA SER A 57 6.77 -1.11 -18.29
C SER A 57 5.50 -0.32 -18.60
N SER A 58 5.38 0.25 -19.81
CA SER A 58 4.22 1.06 -20.22
C SER A 58 2.86 0.38 -20.01
N SER A 59 2.78 -0.97 -20.05
CA SER A 59 1.56 -1.73 -19.81
C SER A 59 1.23 -1.99 -18.33
N MET A 60 2.19 -1.82 -17.41
CA MET A 60 2.04 -2.01 -15.96
C MET A 60 2.23 -0.68 -15.24
N ASN A 61 1.59 0.38 -15.75
CA ASN A 61 1.70 1.72 -15.22
C ASN A 61 0.80 1.88 -13.98
N ALA A 62 1.41 2.17 -12.82
CA ALA A 62 0.67 2.29 -11.57
C ALA A 62 -0.22 3.54 -11.56
N THR A 63 0.26 4.64 -12.12
CA THR A 63 -0.49 5.88 -12.23
C THR A 63 -1.72 5.73 -13.11
N GLU A 64 -1.61 5.06 -14.25
CA GLU A 64 -2.72 4.81 -15.17
C GLU A 64 -3.81 3.97 -14.48
N ALA A 65 -3.40 2.91 -13.77
CA ALA A 65 -4.32 2.06 -13.03
C ALA A 65 -5.09 2.84 -11.94
N ILE A 66 -4.40 3.67 -11.17
CA ILE A 66 -5.05 4.50 -10.15
C ILE A 66 -5.84 5.65 -10.77
N GLY A 67 -5.37 6.23 -11.88
CA GLY A 67 -6.05 7.31 -12.60
C GLY A 67 -7.34 6.88 -13.29
N ALA A 68 -7.51 5.58 -13.58
CA ALA A 68 -8.75 5.01 -14.10
C ALA A 68 -9.85 4.84 -13.03
N LEU A 69 -9.53 5.03 -11.75
CA LEU A 69 -10.46 4.85 -10.65
C LEU A 69 -11.42 6.02 -10.50
N THR A 70 -12.69 5.70 -10.29
CA THR A 70 -13.69 6.67 -9.85
C THR A 70 -13.99 6.43 -8.37
N PRO A 71 -13.74 7.39 -7.46
CA PRO A 71 -14.13 7.26 -6.07
C PRO A 71 -15.65 7.26 -5.98
N VAL A 72 -16.21 6.28 -5.28
CA VAL A 72 -17.66 6.15 -5.09
C VAL A 72 -18.01 6.01 -3.62
N SER A 73 -19.21 6.50 -3.27
CA SER A 73 -19.86 6.20 -2.00
C SER A 73 -20.88 5.09 -2.21
N TYR A 74 -20.87 4.06 -1.38
CA TYR A 74 -21.73 2.89 -1.53
C TYR A 74 -22.14 2.27 -0.20
N GLU A 75 -23.23 1.49 -0.25
CA GLU A 75 -23.66 0.62 0.83
C GLU A 75 -23.75 -0.81 0.32
N TYR A 76 -23.41 -1.78 1.17
CA TYR A 76 -23.58 -3.19 0.82
C TYR A 76 -25.06 -3.56 0.81
N LYS A 77 -25.47 -4.33 -0.20
CA LYS A 77 -26.76 -5.03 -0.18
C LYS A 77 -26.81 -5.99 1.04
N PRO A 78 -27.99 -6.26 1.60
CA PRO A 78 -28.13 -7.25 2.68
C PRO A 78 -27.46 -8.58 2.32
N GLY A 79 -26.65 -9.12 3.23
CA GLY A 79 -25.92 -10.38 3.05
C GLY A 79 -24.54 -10.26 2.40
N TYR A 80 -24.14 -9.09 1.87
CA TYR A 80 -22.81 -8.88 1.26
C TYR A 80 -21.80 -8.21 2.19
N GLY A 81 -22.26 -7.46 3.20
CA GLY A 81 -21.40 -6.76 4.13
C GLY A 81 -22.19 -6.08 5.25
N ALA A 82 -21.47 -5.54 6.24
CA ALA A 82 -22.10 -4.77 7.30
C ALA A 82 -22.76 -3.50 6.74
N PRO A 83 -23.97 -3.14 7.22
CA PRO A 83 -24.70 -1.96 6.76
C PRO A 83 -23.94 -0.67 7.06
N GLY A 84 -24.27 0.38 6.30
CA GLY A 84 -23.70 1.72 6.46
C GLY A 84 -22.87 2.18 5.26
N GLN A 85 -22.81 3.50 5.12
CA GLN A 85 -22.13 4.19 4.02
C GLN A 85 -20.62 4.02 4.08
N ARG A 86 -20.02 3.77 2.91
CA ARG A 86 -18.57 3.60 2.74
C ARG A 86 -18.11 4.38 1.53
N VAL A 87 -16.85 4.80 1.55
CA VAL A 87 -16.16 5.33 0.38
C VAL A 87 -15.14 4.31 -0.07
N GLY A 88 -15.06 4.09 -1.38
CA GLY A 88 -14.07 3.19 -1.94
C GLY A 88 -14.08 3.21 -3.46
N VAL A 89 -13.55 2.13 -4.02
CA VAL A 89 -13.44 1.92 -5.47
C VAL A 89 -14.12 0.63 -5.86
N ILE A 90 -14.52 0.54 -7.12
CA ILE A 90 -15.20 -0.63 -7.68
C ILE A 90 -14.17 -1.51 -8.39
N ALA A 91 -14.20 -2.81 -8.11
CA ALA A 91 -13.23 -3.75 -8.68
C ALA A 91 -13.24 -3.75 -10.22
N GLN A 92 -14.40 -3.58 -10.84
CA GLN A 92 -14.56 -3.49 -12.29
C GLN A 92 -13.86 -2.27 -12.91
N ASP A 93 -13.67 -1.18 -12.15
CA ASP A 93 -12.90 -0.03 -12.64
C ASP A 93 -11.41 -0.38 -12.75
N MET A 94 -10.90 -1.20 -11.82
CA MET A 94 -9.51 -1.66 -11.85
C MET A 94 -9.21 -2.54 -13.06
N GLU A 95 -10.20 -3.29 -13.55
CA GLU A 95 -10.03 -4.19 -14.71
C GLU A 95 -9.83 -3.46 -16.03
N LYS A 96 -10.06 -2.14 -16.07
CA LYS A 96 -9.84 -1.32 -17.27
C LYS A 96 -8.36 -1.21 -17.63
N THR A 97 -7.46 -1.52 -16.70
CA THR A 97 -6.01 -1.45 -16.91
C THR A 97 -5.35 -2.80 -16.59
N PRO A 98 -4.24 -3.17 -17.25
CA PRO A 98 -3.56 -4.44 -16.95
C PRO A 98 -3.05 -4.52 -15.50
N ALA A 99 -2.48 -3.42 -14.98
CA ALA A 99 -1.99 -3.37 -13.59
C ALA A 99 -3.13 -3.44 -12.56
N GLY A 100 -4.27 -2.82 -12.83
CA GLY A 100 -5.43 -2.94 -11.95
C GLY A 100 -6.11 -4.31 -12.04
N ALA A 101 -6.19 -4.91 -13.23
CA ALA A 101 -6.76 -6.25 -13.41
C ALA A 101 -5.97 -7.33 -12.63
N ALA A 102 -4.65 -7.17 -12.49
CA ALA A 102 -3.79 -8.10 -11.76
C ALA A 102 -4.11 -8.21 -10.25
N ILE A 103 -4.79 -7.22 -9.68
CA ILE A 103 -5.18 -7.21 -8.26
C ILE A 103 -6.68 -7.49 -8.05
N VAL A 104 -7.41 -7.82 -9.13
CA VAL A 104 -8.82 -8.20 -9.09
C VAL A 104 -8.92 -9.72 -9.09
N ASN A 105 -9.55 -10.27 -8.07
CA ASN A 105 -9.79 -11.70 -7.94
C ASN A 105 -11.24 -12.03 -8.27
N ASN A 106 -11.45 -13.06 -9.09
CA ASN A 106 -12.79 -13.62 -9.32
C ASN A 106 -13.06 -14.68 -8.25
N THR A 107 -14.17 -14.54 -7.53
CA THR A 107 -14.63 -15.51 -6.54
C THR A 107 -16.05 -15.98 -6.90
N PRO A 108 -16.51 -17.12 -6.37
CA PRO A 108 -17.90 -17.55 -6.54
C PRO A 108 -18.94 -16.53 -6.05
N TYR A 109 -18.53 -15.60 -5.17
CA TYR A 109 -19.40 -14.58 -4.58
C TYR A 109 -19.27 -13.21 -5.26
N GLY A 110 -18.49 -13.12 -6.34
CA GLY A 110 -18.23 -11.88 -7.08
C GLY A 110 -16.76 -11.50 -7.15
N LYS A 111 -16.48 -10.28 -7.60
CA LYS A 111 -15.12 -9.75 -7.74
C LYS A 111 -14.64 -9.15 -6.43
N THR A 112 -13.43 -9.47 -6.03
CA THR A 112 -12.77 -8.93 -4.84
C THR A 112 -11.46 -8.27 -5.21
N LEU A 113 -10.98 -7.37 -4.35
CA LEU A 113 -9.68 -6.72 -4.51
C LEU A 113 -8.66 -7.37 -3.58
N ASP A 114 -7.47 -7.63 -4.10
CA ASP A 114 -6.30 -7.87 -3.26
C ASP A 114 -5.91 -6.57 -2.57
N VAL A 115 -6.20 -6.46 -1.28
CA VAL A 115 -5.90 -5.26 -0.47
C VAL A 115 -4.39 -5.02 -0.39
N GLY A 116 -3.57 -6.08 -0.37
CA GLY A 116 -2.11 -5.96 -0.35
C GLY A 116 -1.59 -5.39 -1.66
N GLY A 117 -1.98 -6.00 -2.78
CA GLY A 117 -1.69 -5.50 -4.12
C GLY A 117 -2.18 -4.07 -4.35
N MET A 118 -3.38 -3.73 -3.89
CA MET A 118 -3.94 -2.38 -3.98
C MET A 118 -3.09 -1.35 -3.22
N ALA A 119 -2.68 -1.66 -2.00
CA ALA A 119 -1.83 -0.77 -1.22
C ALA A 119 -0.46 -0.57 -1.89
N SER A 120 0.16 -1.64 -2.38
CA SER A 120 1.42 -1.56 -3.14
C SER A 120 1.28 -0.75 -4.42
N LEU A 121 0.19 -0.95 -5.17
CA LEU A 121 -0.10 -0.20 -6.40
C LEU A 121 -0.29 1.30 -6.13
N ALA A 122 -1.03 1.65 -5.06
CA ALA A 122 -1.24 3.04 -4.67
C ALA A 122 0.08 3.72 -4.24
N LEU A 123 0.98 3.01 -3.58
CA LEU A 123 2.31 3.52 -3.24
C LEU A 123 3.18 3.70 -4.49
N ALA A 124 3.14 2.76 -5.42
CA ALA A 124 3.85 2.88 -6.70
C ALA A 124 3.36 4.09 -7.50
N ALA A 125 2.05 4.29 -7.61
CA ALA A 125 1.46 5.44 -8.29
C ALA A 125 1.88 6.79 -7.66
N GLN A 126 1.91 6.86 -6.32
CA GLN A 126 2.39 8.05 -5.61
C GLN A 126 3.88 8.30 -5.85
N ALA A 127 4.71 7.27 -5.85
CA ALA A 127 6.14 7.39 -6.15
C ALA A 127 6.36 7.90 -7.58
N GLU A 128 5.61 7.39 -8.55
CA GLU A 128 5.64 7.85 -9.95
C GLU A 128 5.20 9.32 -10.09
N GLU A 129 4.11 9.74 -9.41
CA GLU A 129 3.71 11.16 -9.42
C GLU A 129 4.76 12.08 -8.80
N LEU A 130 5.40 11.67 -7.69
CA LEU A 130 6.46 12.45 -7.06
C LEU A 130 7.68 12.62 -7.98
N GLN A 131 8.02 11.60 -8.77
CA GLN A 131 9.09 11.71 -9.78
C GLN A 131 8.69 12.68 -10.88
N ARG A 132 7.47 12.55 -11.44
CA ARG A 132 6.97 13.48 -12.47
C ARG A 132 6.88 14.91 -11.97
N ASN A 133 6.51 15.13 -10.71
CA ASN A 133 6.46 16.47 -10.13
C ASN A 133 7.85 17.11 -10.05
N LYS A 134 8.87 16.35 -9.63
CA LYS A 134 10.26 16.85 -9.65
C LYS A 134 10.74 17.22 -11.06
N GLU A 135 10.40 16.41 -12.06
CA GLU A 135 10.73 16.71 -13.46
C GLU A 135 10.00 17.96 -13.97
N ARG A 136 8.71 18.12 -13.60
CA ARG A 136 7.93 19.32 -13.92
C ARG A 136 8.54 20.56 -13.27
N ASP A 137 8.92 20.48 -11.99
CA ASP A 137 9.54 21.59 -11.27
C ASP A 137 10.90 21.98 -11.87
N ALA A 138 11.72 21.00 -12.28
CA ALA A 138 12.98 21.27 -12.96
C ALA A 138 12.77 21.99 -14.31
N LYS A 139 11.77 21.56 -15.09
CA LYS A 139 11.42 22.22 -16.37
C LYS A 139 10.87 23.62 -16.15
N ILE A 140 10.08 23.84 -15.10
CA ILE A 140 9.57 25.17 -14.74
C ILE A 140 10.76 26.08 -14.39
N ALA A 141 11.68 25.64 -13.54
CA ALA A 141 12.88 26.42 -13.19
C ALA A 141 13.76 26.74 -14.41
N GLU A 142 13.91 25.80 -15.33
CA GLU A 142 14.62 26.02 -16.60
C GLU A 142 13.92 27.09 -17.46
N LEU A 143 12.60 26.99 -17.62
CA LEU A 143 11.80 27.96 -18.36
C LEU A 143 11.87 29.36 -17.72
N GLU A 144 11.79 29.46 -16.40
CA GLU A 144 11.95 30.72 -15.67
C GLU A 144 13.32 31.35 -15.91
N ALA A 145 14.39 30.55 -15.86
CA ALA A 145 15.74 31.03 -16.17
C ALA A 145 15.89 31.49 -17.63
N MET A 146 15.22 30.83 -18.58
CA MET A 146 15.19 31.25 -19.98
C MET A 146 14.44 32.58 -20.16
N LEU A 147 13.29 32.75 -19.52
CA LEU A 147 12.51 33.99 -19.57
C LEU A 147 13.29 35.16 -18.95
N GLN A 148 13.98 34.94 -17.83
CA GLN A 148 14.79 35.96 -17.18
C GLN A 148 15.98 36.41 -18.04
N LYS A 149 16.61 35.49 -18.77
CA LYS A 149 17.66 35.82 -19.75
C LYS A 149 17.12 36.60 -20.96
N ARG A 150 15.87 36.33 -21.37
CA ARG A 150 15.24 36.99 -22.52
C ARG A 150 14.81 38.43 -22.22
N ASN A 151 14.57 38.79 -20.96
CA ASN A 151 14.08 40.12 -20.59
C ASN A 151 14.95 40.82 -19.51
N PRO A 152 16.20 41.21 -19.83
CA PRO A 152 17.09 41.86 -18.85
C PRO A 152 16.69 43.30 -18.48
N GLY A 153 15.58 43.84 -19.01
CA GLY A 153 15.35 45.29 -19.13
C GLY A 153 14.11 45.91 -18.47
N CYS A 154 13.29 45.18 -17.69
CA CYS A 154 12.21 45.79 -16.90
C CYS A 154 12.57 45.83 -15.41
N ARG A 155 13.59 46.61 -15.05
CA ARG A 155 13.72 47.20 -13.72
C ARG A 155 13.45 48.69 -13.90
N GLU A 156 12.28 49.15 -13.43
CA GLU A 156 11.99 50.58 -13.24
C GLU A 156 12.88 51.16 -12.13
#